data_AF-A0A2G0Q8N1-F1
#
_entry.id   AF-A0A2G0Q8N1-F1
#
_cell.length_a   1.000
_cell.length_b   1.000
_cell.length_c   1.000
_cell.angle_alpha   90.00
_cell.angle_beta   90.00
_cell.angle_gamma   90.00
#
_symmetry.space_group_name_H-M   'P 1'
#
loop_
_entity.id
_entity.type
_entity.pdbx_description
1 polymer ?
#
loop_
_entity_poly.entity_id
_entity_poly.type
_entity_poly.pdbx_seq_one_letter_code
_entity_poly.pdbx_strand_id
1 'polypeptide(L)'
;MKALNTAGIPASVSQTAGTFVCNHVMYGLLHHLTQNYPSIRGGFIHVPYLPEQSAKFSHQPSIALELMTKALKITVETAWSNKSDITVIGGATH
;
A
#
# COMPACT_ATOMS: atom_id res chain seq x y z
N MET A 1 2.40 -3.58 -7.51
CA MET A 1 1.96 -4.92 -7.03
C MET A 1 2.77 -6.07 -7.59
N LYS A 2 3.10 -6.08 -8.89
CA LYS A 2 3.83 -7.17 -9.55
C LYS A 2 5.09 -7.64 -8.79
N ALA A 3 5.94 -6.72 -8.33
CA ALA A 3 7.16 -7.06 -7.58
C ALA A 3 6.88 -7.87 -6.29
N LEU A 4 5.83 -7.51 -5.53
CA LEU A 4 5.43 -8.25 -4.32
C LEU A 4 4.91 -9.64 -4.67
N ASN A 5 4.03 -9.73 -5.67
CA ASN A 5 3.47 -11.01 -6.11
C ASN A 5 4.56 -11.95 -6.65
N THR A 6 5.54 -11.44 -7.40
CA THR A 6 6.72 -12.21 -7.83
C THR A 6 7.58 -12.67 -6.65
N ALA A 7 7.63 -11.90 -5.56
CA ALA A 7 8.30 -12.30 -4.32
C ALA A 7 7.45 -13.24 -3.44
N GLY A 8 6.28 -13.69 -3.91
CA GLY A 8 5.36 -14.57 -3.18
C GLY A 8 4.56 -13.88 -2.07
N ILE A 9 4.49 -12.55 -2.06
CA ILE A 9 3.77 -11.77 -1.06
C ILE A 9 2.42 -11.33 -1.67
N PRO A 10 1.27 -11.76 -1.10
CA PRO A 10 -0.04 -11.40 -1.62
C PRO A 10 -0.27 -9.89 -1.51
N ALA A 11 -0.58 -9.25 -2.64
CA ALA A 11 -0.80 -7.82 -2.65
C ALA A 11 -1.68 -7.39 -3.84
N SER A 12 -2.69 -6.55 -3.59
CA SER A 12 -3.61 -5.99 -4.59
C SER A 12 -3.68 -4.46 -4.54
N VAL A 13 -4.13 -3.84 -5.64
CA VAL A 13 -4.46 -2.42 -5.64
C VAL A 13 -5.81 -2.24 -4.94
N SER A 14 -5.90 -1.28 -4.00
CA SER A 14 -7.17 -0.87 -3.41
C SER A 14 -7.70 0.37 -4.12
N GLN A 15 -8.98 0.36 -4.47
CA GLN A 15 -9.68 1.51 -5.06
C GLN A 15 -10.28 2.46 -4.01
N THR A 16 -10.22 2.10 -2.73
CA THR A 16 -10.66 2.93 -1.62
C THR A 16 -9.69 2.85 -0.44
N ALA A 17 -9.38 3.99 0.17
CA ALA A 17 -8.65 4.06 1.44
C ALA A 17 -9.61 4.14 2.64
N GLY A 18 -10.91 3.94 2.42
CA GLY A 18 -11.97 4.17 3.40
C GLY A 18 -12.27 5.67 3.56
N THR A 19 -13.03 6.00 4.61
CA THR A 19 -13.47 7.38 4.90
C THR A 19 -12.98 7.89 6.25
N PHE A 20 -12.00 7.21 6.85
CA PHE A 20 -11.41 7.59 8.13
C PHE A 20 -10.06 8.31 7.95
N VAL A 21 -9.25 8.34 9.01
CA VAL A 21 -7.99 9.10 9.09
C VAL A 21 -6.99 8.68 8.01
N CYS A 22 -6.94 7.41 7.61
CA CYS A 22 -6.01 6.96 6.57
C CYS A 22 -6.25 7.67 5.23
N ASN A 23 -7.51 7.76 4.81
CA ASN A 23 -7.88 8.50 3.60
C ASN A 23 -7.64 10.01 3.77
N HIS A 24 -7.92 10.57 4.94
CA HIS A 24 -7.63 11.99 5.22
C HIS A 24 -6.14 12.32 5.05
N VAL A 25 -5.25 11.48 5.60
CA VAL A 25 -3.79 11.66 5.48
C VAL A 25 -3.35 11.49 4.03
N MET A 26 -3.83 10.45 3.33
CA MET A 26 -3.51 10.24 1.91
C MET A 26 -3.93 11.45 1.07
N TYR A 27 -5.17 11.93 1.23
CA TYR A 27 -5.68 13.08 0.51
C TYR A 27 -4.86 14.34 0.83
N GLY A 28 -4.63 14.63 2.11
CA GLY A 28 -3.86 15.79 2.55
C GLY A 28 -2.44 15.80 1.99
N LEU A 29 -1.76 14.65 2.01
CA LEU A 29 -0.43 14.48 1.42
C LEU A 29 -0.44 14.80 -0.07
N LEU A 30 -1.30 14.14 -0.85
CA LEU A 30 -1.34 14.31 -2.29
C LEU A 30 -1.75 15.73 -2.68
N HIS A 31 -2.68 16.33 -1.96
CA HIS A 31 -3.07 17.72 -2.14
C HIS A 31 -1.89 18.66 -1.88
N HIS A 32 -1.16 18.47 -0.77
CA HIS A 32 -0.01 19.29 -0.43
C HIS A 32 1.13 19.18 -1.44
N LEU A 33 1.44 17.96 -1.90
CA LEU A 33 2.45 17.73 -2.94
C LEU A 33 2.06 18.39 -4.26
N THR A 34 0.79 18.29 -4.65
CA THR A 34 0.30 18.93 -5.88
C THR A 34 0.47 20.46 -5.84
N GLN A 35 0.26 21.08 -4.69
CA GLN A 35 0.36 22.54 -4.53
C GLN A 35 1.81 23.04 -4.37
N ASN A 36 2.66 22.31 -3.65
CA ASN A 36 3.94 22.83 -3.18
C ASN A 36 5.16 22.10 -3.76
N TYR A 37 4.99 20.84 -4.19
CA TYR A 37 6.09 19.96 -4.60
C TYR A 37 5.72 19.05 -5.78
N PRO A 38 5.37 19.60 -6.96
CA PRO A 38 4.80 18.82 -8.07
C PRO A 38 5.73 17.75 -8.67
N SER A 39 7.04 17.82 -8.37
CA SER A 39 8.02 16.81 -8.78
C SER A 39 8.13 15.62 -7.81
N ILE A 40 7.60 15.74 -6.59
CA ILE A 40 7.63 14.69 -5.58
C ILE A 40 6.45 13.75 -5.78
N ARG A 41 6.75 12.44 -5.78
CA ARG A 41 5.74 11.38 -5.86
C ARG A 41 5.33 10.95 -4.46
N GLY A 42 4.02 10.85 -4.23
CA GLY A 42 3.43 10.39 -2.98
C GLY A 42 2.44 9.25 -3.23
N GLY A 43 2.13 8.51 -2.17
CA GLY A 43 1.18 7.40 -2.21
C GLY A 43 0.85 6.90 -0.80
N PHE A 44 0.00 5.88 -0.74
CA PHE A 44 -0.44 5.29 0.52
C PHE A 44 -0.53 3.76 0.39
N ILE A 45 -0.20 3.04 1.46
CA ILE A 45 -0.22 1.58 1.52
C ILE A 45 -0.93 1.18 2.81
N HIS A 46 -2.01 0.41 2.70
CA HIS A 46 -2.58 -0.29 3.84
C HIS A 46 -1.85 -1.62 4.06
N VAL A 47 -1.69 -1.99 5.33
CA VAL A 47 -1.17 -3.30 5.73
C VAL A 47 -2.22 -4.04 6.55
N PRO A 48 -2.32 -5.39 6.42
CA PRO A 48 -3.18 -6.19 7.29
C PRO A 48 -2.72 -6.16 8.75
N TYR A 49 -3.54 -6.75 9.62
CA TYR A 49 -3.18 -6.93 11.03
C TYR A 49 -1.93 -7.81 11.22
N LEU A 50 -1.28 -7.67 12.37
CA LEU A 50 -0.34 -8.66 12.88
C LEU A 50 -1.08 -9.88 13.46
N PRO A 51 -0.45 -11.08 13.51
CA PRO A 51 -1.08 -12.26 14.07
C PRO A 51 -1.55 -12.06 15.51
N GLU A 52 -0.78 -11.36 16.34
CA GLU A 52 -1.12 -11.05 17.74
C GLU A 52 -2.33 -10.12 17.86
N GLN A 53 -2.58 -9.27 16.86
CA GLN A 53 -3.77 -8.42 16.78
C GLN A 53 -4.98 -9.22 16.29
N SER A 54 -4.82 -10.03 15.24
CA SER A 54 -5.88 -10.88 14.71
C SER A 54 -6.39 -11.90 15.74
N ALA A 55 -5.49 -12.43 16.57
CA ALA A 55 -5.85 -13.30 17.69
C ALA A 55 -6.80 -12.62 18.70
N LYS A 56 -6.76 -11.29 18.81
CA LYS A 56 -7.65 -10.48 19.67
C LYS A 56 -8.92 -10.03 18.95
N PHE A 57 -8.87 -9.88 17.63
CA PHE A 57 -9.94 -9.32 16.81
C PHE A 57 -10.37 -10.31 15.73
N SER A 58 -11.27 -11.22 16.11
CA SER A 58 -12.19 -11.95 15.22
C SER A 58 -11.56 -12.67 14.01
N HIS A 59 -10.36 -13.26 14.15
CA HIS A 59 -9.71 -14.04 13.08
C HIS A 59 -9.55 -13.29 11.75
N GLN A 60 -9.37 -11.97 11.82
CA GLN A 60 -9.12 -11.16 10.62
C GLN A 60 -7.84 -11.60 9.90
N PRO A 61 -7.75 -11.44 8.56
CA PRO A 61 -6.52 -11.71 7.84
C PRO A 61 -5.34 -10.97 8.46
N SER A 62 -4.22 -11.69 8.63
CA SER A 62 -3.01 -11.14 9.24
C SER A 62 -1.75 -11.65 8.54
N ILE A 63 -0.65 -10.96 8.79
CA ILE A 63 0.66 -11.24 8.21
C ILE A 63 1.74 -11.01 9.26
N ALA A 64 2.72 -11.91 9.33
CA ALA A 64 3.87 -11.77 10.23
C ALA A 64 4.64 -10.46 9.97
N LEU A 65 5.15 -9.85 11.04
CA LEU A 65 5.84 -8.56 10.97
C LEU A 65 7.02 -8.59 10.00
N GLU A 66 7.81 -9.66 9.98
CA GLU A 66 8.96 -9.79 9.08
C GLU A 66 8.54 -9.76 7.61
N LEU A 67 7.42 -10.40 7.28
CA LEU A 67 6.90 -10.43 5.91
C LEU A 67 6.32 -9.06 5.52
N MET A 68 5.66 -8.37 6.46
CA MET A 68 5.20 -6.99 6.27
C MET A 68 6.36 -6.03 6.03
N THR A 69 7.44 -6.11 6.82
CA THR A 69 8.64 -5.30 6.63
C THR A 69 9.31 -5.59 5.28
N LYS A 70 9.42 -6.86 4.90
CA LYS A 70 9.94 -7.26 3.58
C LYS A 70 9.10 -6.67 2.45
N ALA A 71 7.77 -6.69 2.57
CA ALA A 71 6.86 -6.12 1.59
C ALA A 71 7.05 -4.60 1.44
N LEU A 72 7.14 -3.88 2.55
CA LEU A 72 7.36 -2.43 2.53
C LEU A 72 8.70 -2.07 1.92
N LYS A 73 9.77 -2.82 2.25
CA LYS A 73 11.10 -2.64 1.63
C LYS A 73 11.05 -2.79 0.12
N ILE A 74 10.51 -3.90 -0.39
CA ILE A 74 10.36 -4.14 -1.84
C ILE A 74 9.55 -3.02 -2.49
N THR A 75 8.50 -2.54 -1.82
CA THR A 75 7.63 -1.49 -2.36
C THR A 75 8.36 -0.17 -2.50
N VAL A 76 9.11 0.25 -1.47
CA VAL A 76 9.91 1.49 -1.49
C VAL A 76 11.01 1.41 -2.53
N GLU A 77 11.76 0.30 -2.60
CA GLU A 77 12.80 0.08 -3.61
C GLU A 77 12.21 0.13 -5.03
N THR A 78 11.08 -0.53 -5.25
CA THR A 78 10.40 -0.53 -6.55
C THR A 78 9.93 0.87 -6.93
N ALA A 79 9.33 1.62 -6.00
CA ALA A 79 8.87 2.98 -6.24
C ALA A 79 10.05 3.92 -6.53
N TRP A 80 11.18 3.74 -5.86
CA TRP A 80 12.39 4.52 -6.12
C TRP A 80 12.98 4.26 -7.50
N SER A 81 13.17 2.99 -7.86
CA SER A 81 13.82 2.58 -9.11
C SER A 81 12.96 2.81 -10.35
N ASN A 82 11.63 2.88 -10.21
CA ASN A 82 10.70 3.02 -11.34
C ASN A 82 9.94 4.34 -11.24
N LYS A 83 10.13 5.25 -12.22
CA LYS A 83 9.46 6.56 -12.24
C LYS A 83 8.01 6.48 -12.71
N SER A 84 7.72 5.57 -13.63
CA SER A 84 6.38 5.31 -14.17
C SER A 84 5.92 3.90 -13.78
N ASP A 85 4.62 3.72 -13.64
CA ASP A 85 4.02 2.41 -13.38
C ASP A 85 3.87 1.61 -14.68
N ILE A 86 3.66 0.30 -14.55
CA ILE A 86 3.35 -0.60 -15.66
C ILE A 86 1.86 -0.52 -16.01
N THR A 87 1.52 -0.73 -17.28
CA THR A 87 0.11 -0.84 -17.71
C THR A 87 -0.38 -2.27 -17.55
N VAL A 88 -1.16 -2.52 -16.49
CA VAL A 88 -1.81 -3.81 -16.23
C VAL A 88 -3.21 -3.57 -15.67
N ILE A 89 -4.13 -4.52 -15.93
CA ILE A 89 -5.47 -4.48 -15.32
C ILE A 89 -5.31 -4.82 -13.83
N GLY A 90 -5.51 -3.81 -12.97
CA GLY A 90 -5.46 -3.96 -11.50
C GLY A 90 -6.73 -3.52 -10.78
N GLY A 91 -7.76 -3.09 -11.51
CA GLY A 91 -9.05 -2.71 -10.94
C GLY A 91 -9.88 -3.91 -10.51
N ALA A 92 -10.63 -3.74 -9.42
CA ALA A 92 -11.66 -4.68 -8.99
C ALA A 92 -13.03 -4.21 -9.50
N THR A 93 -13.90 -5.14 -9.94
CA THR A 93 -15.26 -4.85 -10.42
C THR A 93 -16.30 -4.75 -9.29
N HIS A 94 -15.86 -4.72 -8.03
CA HIS A 94 -16.70 -4.65 -6.84
C HIS A 94 -16.05 -3.79 -5.76
#